data_AF-A0A2S5ABY1-F1
#
_entry.id   AF-A0A2S5ABY1-F1
#
_cell.length_a   1.000
_cell.length_b   1.000
_cell.length_c   1.000
_cell.angle_alpha   90.00
_cell.angle_beta   90.00
_cell.angle_gamma   90.00
#
_symmetry.space_group_name_H-M   'P 1'
#
loop_
_entity.id
_entity.type
_entity.pdbx_description
1 polymer ?
#
loop_
_entity_poly.entity_id
_entity_poly.type
_entity_poly.pdbx_seq_one_letter_code
_entity_poly.pdbx_strand_id
1 'polypeptide(L)'
;MLKILIPKDAKIGDYFMDKGQEMALSYYTTSSVLNLDLLESSFDLMSNPLFQMAKRADWMMPTPFVLNDAVIIKQKIKPSPKTIKPIALNVVNVIQKDSLGIEKDSLRKP
;
A
#
# COMPACT_ATOMS: atom_id res chain seq x y z
N MET A 1 -0.37 -25.15 -5.78
CA MET A 1 0.12 -24.19 -6.77
C MET A 1 -0.57 -22.88 -6.52
N LEU A 2 0.19 -21.82 -6.23
CA LEU A 2 -0.35 -20.48 -6.04
C LEU A 2 0.05 -19.63 -7.25
N LYS A 3 -0.91 -18.97 -7.89
CA LYS A 3 -0.67 -18.07 -9.01
C LYS A 3 -0.84 -16.62 -8.58
N ILE A 4 0.19 -15.81 -8.80
CA ILE A 4 0.15 -14.36 -8.54
C ILE A 4 0.14 -13.61 -9.86
N LEU A 5 -0.82 -12.70 -10.03
CA LEU A 5 -1.00 -11.82 -11.18
C LEU A 5 -1.04 -10.36 -10.69
N ILE A 6 -0.28 -9.47 -11.33
CA ILE A 6 -0.27 -8.03 -11.01
C ILE A 6 -0.82 -7.25 -12.21
N PRO A 7 -2.09 -6.86 -12.21
CA PRO A 7 -2.64 -6.02 -13.26
C PRO A 7 -2.45 -4.51 -12.98
N LYS A 8 -2.01 -3.76 -13.99
CA LYS A 8 -2.50 -2.38 -14.26
C LYS A 8 -2.20 -2.01 -15.71
N ASP A 9 -3.23 -1.76 -16.52
CA ASP A 9 -3.19 -1.34 -17.94
C ASP A 9 -2.41 -2.27 -18.91
N ALA A 10 -1.40 -3.00 -18.41
CA ALA A 10 -0.70 -4.15 -18.96
C ALA A 10 -0.32 -5.09 -17.79
N LYS A 11 -0.35 -6.40 -18.02
CA LYS A 11 0.05 -7.42 -17.05
C LYS A 11 1.56 -7.38 -16.82
N ILE A 12 2.01 -7.26 -15.57
CA ILE A 12 3.45 -7.20 -15.24
C ILE A 12 4.09 -8.60 -15.26
N GLY A 13 3.38 -9.63 -14.78
CA GLY A 13 3.89 -11.00 -14.76
C GLY A 13 2.91 -11.99 -14.11
N ASP A 14 3.17 -13.29 -14.35
CA ASP A 14 2.56 -14.41 -13.64
C ASP A 14 3.66 -15.17 -12.91
N TYR A 15 3.42 -15.51 -11.64
CA TYR A 15 4.34 -16.34 -10.86
C TYR A 15 3.62 -17.54 -10.28
N PHE A 16 4.26 -18.71 -10.36
CA PHE A 16 3.78 -19.95 -9.74
C PHE A 16 4.64 -20.28 -8.54
N MET A 17 3.97 -20.56 -7.43
CA MET A 17 4.60 -20.84 -6.15
C MET A 17 4.22 -22.21 -5.61
N ASP A 18 5.20 -22.83 -4.97
CA ASP A 18 5.03 -24.03 -4.15
C ASP A 18 4.64 -23.68 -2.72
N LYS A 19 4.03 -24.64 -2.02
CA LYS A 19 3.52 -24.44 -0.68
C LYS A 19 4.67 -24.22 0.31
N GLY A 20 4.59 -23.14 1.08
CA GLY A 20 5.60 -22.79 2.11
C GLY A 20 6.77 -21.95 1.60
N GLN A 21 6.72 -21.48 0.35
CA GLN A 21 7.73 -20.60 -0.22
C GLN A 21 7.35 -19.12 0.00
N GLU A 22 8.32 -18.32 0.43
CA GLU A 22 8.19 -16.87 0.52
C GLU A 22 8.74 -16.19 -0.74
N MET A 23 8.14 -15.05 -1.13
CA MET A 23 8.61 -14.23 -2.25
C MET A 23 8.67 -12.75 -1.90
N ALA A 24 9.71 -12.10 -2.40
CA ALA A 24 9.83 -10.64 -2.43
C ALA A 24 9.83 -10.16 -3.89
N LEU A 25 8.98 -9.18 -4.19
CA LEU A 25 8.91 -8.56 -5.52
C LEU A 25 9.21 -7.06 -5.42
N SER A 26 10.15 -6.60 -6.24
CA SER A 26 10.51 -5.18 -6.37
C SER A 26 10.29 -4.70 -7.79
N TYR A 27 9.57 -3.59 -7.97
CA TYR A 27 9.37 -2.96 -9.27
C TYR A 27 9.61 -1.46 -9.15
N TYR A 28 10.16 -0.87 -10.22
CA TYR A 28 10.40 0.57 -10.32
C TYR A 28 9.45 1.15 -11.37
N THR A 29 8.77 2.23 -11.04
CA THR A 29 7.94 2.98 -11.98
C THR A 29 8.39 4.42 -12.06
N THR A 30 8.28 5.01 -13.25
CA THR A 30 8.50 6.44 -13.48
C THR A 30 7.24 7.27 -13.19
N SER A 31 6.08 6.62 -12.98
CA SER A 31 4.82 7.30 -12.73
C SER A 31 4.72 7.82 -11.29
N SER A 32 4.21 9.04 -11.14
CA SER A 32 3.94 9.65 -9.83
C SER A 32 2.81 8.95 -9.05
N VAL A 33 1.97 8.14 -9.70
CA VAL A 33 0.82 7.46 -9.07
C VAL A 33 1.04 5.95 -9.09
N LEU A 34 1.45 5.41 -7.94
CA LEU A 34 1.57 3.98 -7.73
C LEU A 34 0.19 3.37 -7.46
N ASN A 35 -0.36 2.68 -8.47
CA ASN A 35 -1.55 1.84 -8.33
C ASN A 35 -1.14 0.41 -8.68
N LEU A 36 -1.12 -0.46 -7.68
CA LEU A 36 -0.81 -1.87 -7.87
C LEU A 36 -2.02 -2.68 -7.45
N ASP A 37 -2.53 -3.49 -8.35
CA ASP A 37 -3.48 -4.53 -8.01
C ASP A 37 -2.71 -5.86 -7.94
N LEU A 38 -2.96 -6.63 -6.90
CA LEU A 38 -2.39 -7.95 -6.66
C LEU A 38 -3.53 -8.96 -6.69
N LEU A 39 -3.41 -9.95 -7.56
CA LEU A 39 -4.34 -11.06 -7.65
C LEU A 39 -3.60 -12.33 -7.29
N GLU A 40 -4.07 -13.00 -6.26
CA GLU A 40 -3.54 -14.27 -5.80
C GLU A 40 -4.62 -15.34 -6.01
N SER A 41 -4.24 -16.49 -6.56
CA SER A 41 -5.15 -17.62 -6.81
C SER A 41 -4.54 -18.91 -6.27
N SER A 42 -5.24 -19.56 -5.35
CA SER A 42 -4.91 -20.91 -4.86
C SER A 42 -5.93 -21.92 -5.35
N PHE A 43 -5.50 -23.17 -5.59
CA PHE A 43 -6.37 -24.26 -6.07
C PHE A 43 -6.71 -25.25 -4.93
N ASP A 44 -7.17 -24.72 -3.79
CA ASP A 44 -7.41 -25.49 -2.57
C ASP A 44 -8.78 -25.22 -1.94
N LEU A 45 -9.76 -24.71 -2.71
CA LEU A 45 -11.10 -24.32 -2.25
C LEU A 45 -11.75 -25.44 -1.43
N MET A 46 -11.67 -26.70 -1.89
CA MET A 46 -12.25 -27.88 -1.23
C MET A 46 -11.67 -28.21 0.14
N SER A 47 -10.47 -27.73 0.45
CA SER A 47 -9.76 -27.98 1.70
C SER A 47 -9.54 -26.72 2.53
N ASN A 48 -9.97 -25.56 2.03
CA ASN A 48 -9.72 -24.28 2.67
C ASN A 48 -10.64 -24.13 3.91
N PRO A 49 -10.08 -23.96 5.12
CA PRO A 49 -10.86 -23.91 6.35
C PRO A 49 -11.81 -22.70 6.46
N LEU A 50 -11.59 -21.65 5.65
CA LEU A 50 -12.43 -20.45 5.63
C LEU A 50 -13.73 -20.66 4.84
N PHE A 51 -13.82 -21.72 4.03
CA PHE A 51 -14.98 -22.01 3.21
C PHE A 51 -15.63 -23.32 3.65
N GLN A 52 -16.91 -23.28 3.97
CA GLN A 52 -17.69 -24.49 4.22
C GLN A 52 -18.38 -24.92 2.93
N MET A 53 -18.05 -26.11 2.46
CA MET A 53 -18.70 -26.72 1.30
C MET A 53 -19.33 -28.05 1.67
N ALA A 54 -20.57 -28.25 1.24
CA ALA A 54 -21.25 -29.52 1.38
C ALA A 54 -20.55 -30.56 0.49
N LYS A 55 -20.29 -31.73 1.06
CA LYS A 55 -19.84 -32.87 0.25
C LYS A 55 -20.95 -33.28 -0.70
N ARG A 56 -20.54 -33.61 -1.91
CA ARG A 56 -21.38 -34.22 -2.92
C ARG A 56 -21.96 -35.54 -2.38
N ALA A 57 -23.25 -35.75 -2.59
CA ALA A 57 -23.88 -37.02 -2.23
C ALA A 57 -23.44 -38.14 -3.19
N ASP A 58 -23.27 -39.35 -2.65
CA ASP A 58 -22.74 -40.50 -3.40
C ASP A 58 -23.60 -40.89 -4.62
N TRP A 59 -24.90 -40.61 -4.56
CA TRP A 59 -25.88 -40.94 -5.60
C TRP A 59 -26.01 -39.88 -6.70
N MET A 60 -25.34 -38.73 -6.56
CA MET A 60 -25.40 -37.69 -7.58
C MET A 60 -24.60 -38.14 -8.82
N MET A 61 -24.95 -37.70 -10.03
CA MET A 61 -24.15 -37.91 -11.27
C MET A 61 -23.05 -36.85 -11.42
N PRO A 62 -21.75 -37.23 -11.58
CA PRO A 62 -20.66 -36.25 -11.57
C PRO A 62 -20.80 -35.32 -12.76
N THR A 63 -20.84 -34.01 -12.51
CA THR A 63 -20.84 -33.02 -13.58
C THR A 63 -19.45 -33.04 -14.22
N PRO A 64 -19.34 -33.41 -15.50
CA PRO A 64 -18.04 -33.52 -16.14
C PRO A 64 -17.37 -32.14 -16.27
N PHE A 65 -16.12 -32.07 -15.83
CA PHE A 65 -15.12 -31.00 -16.08
C PHE A 65 -15.38 -29.59 -15.51
N VAL A 66 -15.75 -29.47 -14.24
CA VAL A 66 -15.66 -28.17 -13.56
C VAL A 66 -14.28 -28.03 -12.91
N LEU A 67 -13.36 -27.34 -13.57
CA LEU A 67 -12.00 -27.00 -13.06
C LEU A 67 -12.00 -25.78 -12.11
N ASN A 68 -13.16 -25.42 -11.54
CA ASN A 68 -13.36 -24.17 -10.82
C ASN A 68 -12.99 -24.24 -9.32
N ASP A 69 -12.06 -25.14 -8.96
CA ASP A 69 -11.51 -25.23 -7.60
C ASP A 69 -10.44 -24.14 -7.44
N ALA A 70 -10.87 -22.90 -7.21
CA ALA A 70 -9.95 -21.80 -6.93
C ALA A 70 -10.51 -20.81 -5.92
N VAL A 71 -9.66 -20.41 -4.97
CA VAL A 71 -9.86 -19.23 -4.12
C VAL A 71 -9.04 -18.10 -4.72
N ILE A 72 -9.66 -16.95 -4.93
CA ILE A 72 -9.00 -15.77 -5.50
C ILE A 72 -9.07 -14.62 -4.51
N ILE A 73 -7.91 -14.03 -4.21
CA ILE A 73 -7.79 -12.82 -3.41
C ILE A 73 -7.37 -11.68 -4.35
N LYS A 74 -8.08 -10.56 -4.28
CA LYS A 74 -7.74 -9.32 -4.99
C LYS A 74 -7.43 -8.24 -3.97
N GLN A 75 -6.23 -7.68 -4.03
CA GLN A 75 -5.78 -6.63 -3.14
C GLN A 75 -5.34 -5.42 -3.97
N LYS A 76 -5.73 -4.23 -3.54
CA LYS A 76 -5.21 -2.97 -4.09
C LYS A 76 -4.18 -2.41 -3.12
N ILE A 77 -2.93 -2.39 -3.55
CA ILE A 77 -1.81 -1.86 -2.76
C ILE A 77 -1.75 -0.35 -2.99
N LYS A 78 -1.87 0.41 -1.91
CA LYS A 78 -1.72 1.87 -1.90
C LYS A 78 -0.43 2.23 -1.17
N PRO A 79 0.27 3.31 -1.59
CA PRO A 79 1.42 3.82 -0.85
C PRO A 79 0.99 4.22 0.57
N SER A 80 1.82 3.90 1.55
CA SER A 80 1.58 4.33 2.93
C SER A 80 1.67 5.85 3.04
N PRO A 81 0.80 6.50 3.85
CA PRO A 81 0.92 7.93 4.09
C PRO A 81 2.27 8.23 4.73
N LYS A 82 3.03 9.17 4.15
CA LYS A 82 4.24 9.68 4.79
C LYS A 82 3.81 10.46 6.04
N THR A 83 4.14 9.95 7.22
CA THR A 83 3.98 10.70 8.46
C THR A 83 5.01 11.83 8.45
N ILE A 84 4.56 13.05 8.14
CA ILE A 84 5.39 14.25 8.30
C ILE A 84 5.53 14.46 9.80
N LYS A 85 6.71 14.15 10.36
CA LYS A 85 7.01 14.55 11.74
C LYS A 85 6.93 16.08 11.77
N PRO A 86 6.10 16.71 12.62
CA PRO A 86 6.10 18.15 12.72
C PRO A 86 7.51 18.57 13.13
N ILE A 87 8.17 19.33 12.25
CA ILE A 87 9.38 20.05 12.62
C ILE A 87 8.96 21.00 13.74
N ALA A 88 9.45 20.76 14.94
CA ALA A 88 9.35 21.72 16.02
C ALA A 88 10.15 22.96 15.58
N LEU A 89 9.46 23.91 14.96
CA LEU A 89 9.98 25.26 14.80
C LEU A 89 10.02 25.84 16.20
N ASN A 90 11.18 25.78 16.84
CA ASN A 90 11.46 26.60 18.00
C ASN A 90 11.47 28.05 17.50
N VAL A 91 10.29 28.65 17.39
CA VAL A 91 10.14 30.10 17.23
C VAL A 91 10.56 30.69 18.56
N VAL A 92 11.87 30.84 18.75
CA VAL A 92 12.40 31.71 19.79
C VAL A 92 12.00 33.12 19.35
N ASN A 93 10.95 33.65 19.96
CA ASN A 93 10.68 35.08 19.92
C ASN A 93 11.86 35.78 20.59
N VAL A 94 12.92 36.04 19.82
CA VAL A 94 13.92 37.02 20.20
C VAL A 94 13.22 38.37 20.03
N ILE A 95 12.60 38.83 21.12
CA ILE A 95 12.20 40.23 21.24
C ILE A 95 13.53 41.01 21.23
N GLN A 96 13.99 41.39 20.04
CA GLN A 96 15.05 42.39 19.89
C GLN A 96 14.47 43.69 20.41
N LYS A 97 14.77 43.98 21.68
CA LYS A 97 14.48 45.27 22.30
C LYS A 97 15.49 46.27 21.74
N ASP A 98 15.22 46.77 20.54
CA ASP A 98 15.98 47.87 19.95
C ASP A 98 15.76 49.12 20.80
N SER A 99 16.75 49.42 21.63
CA SER A 99 16.83 50.69 22.34
C SER A 99 17.55 51.68 21.44
N LEU A 100 16.87 52.15 20.39
CA LEU A 100 17.30 53.35 19.69
C LEU A 100 16.90 54.55 20.56
N GLY A 101 17.82 54.96 21.44
CA GLY A 101 17.71 56.18 22.21
C GLY A 101 17.64 57.38 21.27
N ILE A 102 16.51 58.09 21.30
CA ILE A 102 16.34 59.36 20.59
C ILE A 102 17.10 60.41 21.41
N GLU A 103 18.34 60.71 21.01
CA GLU A 103 19.09 61.89 21.45
C GLU A 103 18.32 63.15 21.03
N LYS A 104 17.80 63.89 22.01
CA LYS A 104 17.18 65.20 21.76
C LYS A 104 18.28 66.27 21.75
N ASP A 105 18.80 66.55 20.56
CA ASP A 105 19.67 67.71 20.38
C ASP A 105 18.83 69.01 20.42
N SER A 106 19.11 69.86 21.41
CA SER A 106 18.50 71.19 21.54
C SER A 106 19.50 72.23 21.04
N LEU A 107 19.39 72.57 19.76
CA LEU A 107 20.07 73.72 19.16
C LEU A 107 19.63 75.03 19.84
N ARG A 108 20.50 75.61 20.68
CA ARG A 108 20.39 77.03 21.05
C ARG A 108 20.81 77.89 19.86
N LYS A 109 19.88 78.71 19.38
CA LYS A 109 20.12 79.76 18.38
C LYS A 109 20.53 81.09 19.08
N PRO A 110 21.17 82.02 18.32
CA PRO A 110 22.30 82.83 18.77
C PRO A 110 21.97 83.94 19.78
#